data_AF-A0A963EHV7-F1
#
_entry.id   AF-A0A963EHV7-F1
#
_cell.length_a   1.000
_cell.length_b   1.000
_cell.length_c   1.000
_cell.angle_alpha   90.00
_cell.angle_beta   90.00
_cell.angle_gamma   90.00
#
_symmetry.space_group_name_H-M   'P 1'
#
loop_
_entity.id
_entity.type
_entity.pdbx_description
1 polymer ?
#
loop_
_entity_poly.entity_id
_entity_poly.type
_entity_poly.pdbx_seq_one_letter_code
_entity_poly.pdbx_strand_id
1 'polypeptide(L)'
;MIADETHKQETRPQTDSRPRRRFWSRGPRPPLFAYLAVSPTLVFVALIVGMPLVYSVWLAVHKANPITRKNTFVGLDNFRFVLSETSFWNAFGRTAHFVGFS
;
A
#
# COMPACT_ATOMS: atom_id res chain seq x y z
N MET A 1 70.78 -15.02 36.76
CA MET A 1 69.54 -15.78 37.06
C MET A 1 69.00 -15.15 38.33
N ILE A 2 68.16 -14.12 38.27
CA ILE A 2 66.72 -14.12 37.96
C ILE A 2 66.41 -12.67 37.49
N ALA A 3 66.33 -12.37 36.18
CA ALA A 3 65.08 -12.26 35.41
C ALA A 3 63.96 -11.59 36.23
N ASP A 4 63.75 -10.29 36.03
CA ASP A 4 62.73 -9.80 35.10
C ASP A 4 61.33 -10.16 35.60
N GLU A 5 60.59 -9.16 36.07
CA GLU A 5 59.13 -9.04 35.90
C GLU A 5 58.62 -7.80 36.63
N THR A 6 58.94 -6.66 36.02
CA THR A 6 58.11 -5.46 36.08
C THR A 6 56.75 -5.76 35.45
N HIS A 7 55.89 -6.56 36.10
CA HIS A 7 54.52 -6.71 35.61
C HIS A 7 53.67 -5.57 36.15
N LYS A 8 53.95 -4.38 35.59
CA LYS A 8 53.08 -3.22 35.56
C LYS A 8 51.72 -3.74 35.08
N GLN A 9 50.79 -3.96 36.00
CA GLN A 9 49.41 -4.25 35.64
C GLN A 9 48.88 -2.99 34.95
N GLU A 10 48.99 -2.98 33.62
CA GLU A 10 48.16 -2.17 32.77
C GLU A 10 46.72 -2.50 33.13
N THR A 11 46.09 -1.62 33.91
CA THR A 11 44.68 -1.33 33.79
C THR A 11 44.40 -1.02 32.33
N ARG A 12 44.18 -2.07 31.53
CA ARG A 12 43.62 -1.93 30.19
C ARG A 12 42.26 -1.31 30.41
N PRO A 13 41.99 -0.08 29.94
CA PRO A 13 40.61 0.35 29.79
C PRO A 13 40.00 -0.61 28.77
N GLN A 14 39.30 -1.63 29.27
CA GLN A 14 38.44 -2.46 28.45
C GLN A 14 37.36 -1.52 27.92
N THR A 15 37.68 -0.98 26.77
CA THR A 15 36.80 -0.23 25.89
C THR A 15 35.83 -1.26 25.32
N ASP A 16 34.87 -1.73 26.12
CA ASP A 16 33.74 -2.52 25.63
C ASP A 16 32.76 -1.58 24.92
N SER A 17 33.25 -1.00 23.82
CA SER A 17 32.48 -0.23 22.86
C SER A 17 31.70 -1.21 21.99
N ARG A 18 30.70 -1.87 22.57
CA ARG A 18 29.71 -2.60 21.77
C ARG A 18 28.97 -1.57 20.93
N PRO A 19 29.02 -1.66 19.58
CA PRO A 19 28.29 -0.72 18.75
C PRO A 19 26.79 -0.91 19.03
N ARG A 20 26.22 0.07 19.74
CA ARG A 20 24.79 0.18 20.03
C ARG A 20 24.05 0.24 18.69
N ARG A 21 23.36 -0.86 18.37
CA ARG A 21 22.16 -0.96 17.52
C ARG A 21 21.93 0.24 16.59
N ARG A 22 22.57 0.25 15.43
CA ARG A 22 22.19 1.14 14.33
C ARG A 22 21.03 0.52 13.56
N PHE A 23 19.89 0.38 14.23
CA PHE A 23 18.68 -0.25 13.68
C PHE A 23 18.02 0.57 12.57
N TRP A 24 18.40 1.85 12.42
CA TRP A 24 17.89 2.77 11.39
C TRP A 24 19.01 3.43 10.59
N SER A 25 19.95 2.64 10.09
CA SER A 25 20.72 3.10 8.92
C SER A 25 19.75 3.15 7.74
N ARG A 26 19.46 4.35 7.23
CA ARG A 26 18.79 4.53 5.94
C ARG A 26 19.53 3.65 4.93
N GLY A 27 18.87 2.60 4.45
CA GLY A 27 19.45 1.69 3.48
C GLY A 27 19.89 2.46 2.23
N PRO A 28 20.94 2.01 1.52
CA PRO A 28 21.34 2.60 0.25
C PRO A 28 20.11 2.73 -0.67
N ARG A 29 19.97 3.88 -1.34
CA ARG A 29 18.90 4.04 -2.33
C ARG A 29 19.07 2.96 -3.40
N PRO A 30 18.01 2.20 -3.72
CA PRO A 30 18.12 1.16 -4.73
C PRO A 30 18.53 1.78 -6.07
N PRO A 31 19.42 1.10 -6.83
CA PRO A 31 19.86 1.58 -8.13
C PRO A 31 18.67 1.62 -9.11
N LEU A 32 18.74 2.50 -10.12
CA LEU A 32 17.68 2.67 -11.12
C LEU A 32 17.29 1.34 -11.80
N PHE A 33 18.27 0.45 -12.01
CA PHE A 33 18.06 -0.88 -12.56
C PHE A 33 17.08 -1.74 -11.74
N ALA A 34 17.08 -1.61 -10.41
CA ALA A 34 16.14 -2.36 -9.55
C ALA A 34 14.68 -1.97 -9.83
N TYR A 35 14.41 -0.68 -10.11
CA TYR A 35 13.07 -0.24 -10.49
C TYR A 35 12.71 -0.69 -11.91
N LEU A 36 13.64 -0.60 -12.86
CA LEU A 36 13.43 -1.07 -14.23
C LEU A 36 13.13 -2.56 -14.28
N ALA A 37 13.77 -3.38 -13.43
CA ALA A 37 13.53 -4.82 -13.36
C ALA A 37 12.11 -5.15 -12.87
N VAL A 38 11.55 -4.39 -11.93
CA VAL A 38 10.21 -4.63 -11.37
C VAL A 38 9.10 -3.94 -12.17
N SER A 39 9.43 -2.87 -12.89
CA SER A 39 8.46 -2.06 -13.64
C SER A 39 7.56 -2.83 -14.62
N PRO A 40 8.01 -3.85 -15.38
CA PRO A 40 7.15 -4.53 -16.36
C PRO A 40 6.02 -5.28 -15.66
N THR A 41 6.33 -5.96 -14.55
CA THR A 41 5.33 -6.64 -13.73
C THR A 41 4.36 -5.64 -13.11
N LEU A 42 4.87 -4.52 -12.60
CA LEU A 42 4.05 -3.44 -12.02
C LEU A 42 3.08 -2.85 -13.05
N VAL A 43 3.57 -2.55 -14.26
CA VAL A 43 2.75 -2.06 -15.37
C VAL A 43 1.70 -3.09 -15.74
N PHE A 44 2.07 -4.36 -15.84
CA PHE A 44 1.13 -5.42 -16.19
C PHE A 44 0.00 -5.57 -15.16
N VAL A 45 0.35 -5.60 -13.87
CA VAL A 45 -0.63 -5.61 -12.77
C VAL A 45 -1.50 -4.37 -12.80
N ALA A 46 -0.90 -3.19 -12.99
CA ALA A 46 -1.64 -1.92 -13.07
C ALA A 46 -2.59 -1.89 -14.27
N LEU A 47 -2.24 -2.50 -15.40
CA LEU A 47 -3.15 -2.61 -16.55
C LEU A 47 -4.31 -3.56 -16.28
N ILE A 48 -4.03 -4.75 -15.73
CA ILE A 48 -5.06 -5.75 -15.43
C ILE A 48 -6.05 -5.23 -14.39
N VAL A 49 -5.56 -4.56 -13.35
CA VAL A 49 -6.42 -4.02 -12.29
C VAL A 49 -7.00 -2.68 -12.68
N GLY A 50 -6.19 -1.79 -13.26
CA GLY A 50 -6.57 -0.42 -13.59
C GLY A 50 -7.58 -0.34 -14.74
N MET A 51 -7.44 -1.16 -15.78
CA MET A 51 -8.35 -1.12 -16.93
C MET A 51 -9.83 -1.37 -16.54
N PRO A 52 -10.19 -2.44 -15.81
CA PRO A 52 -11.58 -2.64 -15.37
C PRO A 52 -12.04 -1.60 -14.35
N LEU A 53 -11.14 -1.05 -13.52
CA LEU A 53 -11.49 0.03 -12.60
C LEU A 53 -11.86 1.32 -13.35
N VAL A 54 -11.04 1.72 -14.32
CA VAL A 54 -11.32 2.89 -15.17
C VAL A 54 -12.63 2.68 -15.94
N TYR A 55 -12.84 1.48 -16.49
CA TYR A 55 -14.10 1.15 -17.15
C TYR A 55 -15.30 1.21 -16.20
N SER A 56 -15.16 0.75 -14.96
CA SER A 56 -16.22 0.82 -13.95
C SER A 56 -16.55 2.27 -13.58
N VAL A 57 -15.55 3.14 -13.44
CA VAL A 57 -15.75 4.57 -13.20
C VAL A 57 -16.45 5.23 -14.40
N TRP A 58 -16.01 4.88 -15.62
CA TRP A 58 -16.67 5.34 -16.84
C TRP A 58 -18.14 4.90 -16.87
N LEU A 59 -18.43 3.65 -16.52
CA LEU A 59 -19.80 3.14 -16.45
C LEU A 59 -20.62 3.83 -15.35
N ALA A 60 -20.01 4.17 -14.21
CA ALA A 60 -20.71 4.83 -13.11
C ALA A 60 -21.25 6.22 -13.52
N VAL A 61 -20.59 6.91 -14.46
CA VAL A 61 -21.05 8.21 -14.98
C VAL A 61 -21.88 8.13 -16.26
N HIS A 62 -22.08 6.91 -16.79
CA HIS A 62 -22.94 6.66 -17.95
C HIS A 62 -24.17 5.86 -17.54
N LYS A 63 -25.32 6.14 -18.15
CA LYS A 63 -26.47 5.25 -18.07
C LYS A 63 -26.29 4.18 -19.13
N ALA A 64 -25.78 3.03 -18.69
CA ALA A 64 -25.57 1.88 -19.55
C ALA A 64 -26.83 1.02 -19.59
N ASN A 65 -27.40 0.86 -20.77
CA ASN A 65 -28.47 -0.10 -20.99
C ASN A 65 -27.91 -1.31 -21.77
N PRO A 66 -27.66 -2.46 -21.11
CA PRO A 66 -27.07 -3.62 -21.77
C PRO A 66 -27.97 -4.23 -22.86
N ILE A 67 -29.29 -3.99 -22.80
CA ILE A 67 -30.26 -4.50 -23.78
C ILE A 67 -30.21 -3.69 -25.08
N THR A 68 -30.15 -2.35 -24.96
CA THR A 68 -30.17 -1.45 -26.14
C THR A 68 -28.78 -1.06 -26.63
N ARG A 69 -27.70 -1.49 -25.95
CA ARG A 69 -26.30 -1.08 -26.17
C ARG A 69 -26.11 0.44 -26.26
N LYS A 70 -27.01 1.20 -25.64
CA LYS A 70 -26.90 2.66 -25.54
C LYS A 70 -26.21 3.03 -24.25
N ASN A 71 -25.12 3.78 -24.37
CA ASN A 71 -24.42 4.40 -23.26
C ASN A 71 -24.59 5.91 -23.38
N THR A 72 -25.48 6.48 -22.57
CA THR A 72 -25.68 7.93 -22.52
C THR A 72 -24.90 8.50 -21.35
N PHE A 73 -24.08 9.52 -21.57
CA PHE A 73 -23.39 10.21 -20.49
C PHE A 73 -24.41 10.97 -19.63
N VAL A 74 -24.44 10.68 -18.34
CA VAL A 74 -25.38 11.29 -17.37
C VAL A 74 -24.64 11.93 -16.19
N GLY A 75 -23.30 11.93 -16.21
CA GLY A 75 -22.48 12.53 -15.16
C GLY A 75 -22.75 11.90 -13.79
N LEU A 76 -23.15 12.73 -12.82
CA LEU A 76 -23.35 12.31 -11.43
C LEU A 76 -24.79 11.91 -11.09
N ASP A 77 -25.70 11.90 -12.07
CA ASP A 77 -27.12 11.66 -11.79
C ASP A 77 -27.41 10.25 -11.29
N ASN A 78 -26.63 9.26 -11.73
CA ASN A 78 -26.67 7.90 -11.19
C ASN A 78 -26.43 7.87 -9.67
N PHE A 79 -25.50 8.69 -9.17
CA PHE A 79 -25.20 8.75 -7.74
C PHE A 79 -26.31 9.45 -6.97
N ARG A 80 -26.85 10.56 -7.50
CA ARG A 80 -27.98 11.26 -6.87
C ARG A 80 -29.20 10.36 -6.75
N PHE A 81 -29.50 9.60 -7.81
CA PHE A 81 -30.60 8.64 -7.82
C PHE A 81 -30.44 7.61 -6.70
N VAL A 82 -29.30 6.91 -6.64
CA VAL A 82 -29.05 5.89 -5.61
C VAL A 82 -29.07 6.47 -4.19
N LEU A 83 -28.51 7.66 -3.98
CA LEU A 83 -28.45 8.29 -2.66
C LEU A 83 -29.82 8.81 -2.18
N SER A 84 -30.73 9.11 -3.10
CA SER A 84 -32.09 9.53 -2.78
C SER A 84 -33.03 8.37 -2.41
N GLU A 85 -32.64 7.13 -2.76
CA GLU A 85 -33.45 5.94 -2.52
C GLU A 85 -33.35 5.49 -1.06
N THR A 86 -34.51 5.39 -0.38
CA THR A 86 -34.57 4.89 1.01
C THR A 86 -34.14 3.42 1.11
N SER A 87 -34.39 2.64 0.04
CA SER A 87 -34.00 1.25 -0.06
C SER A 87 -32.48 1.05 0.04
N PHE A 88 -31.70 1.97 -0.55
CA PHE A 88 -30.24 1.96 -0.48
C PHE A 88 -29.75 2.09 0.97
N TRP A 89 -30.27 3.06 1.72
CA TRP A 89 -29.89 3.27 3.12
C TRP A 89 -30.30 2.12 4.03
N ASN A 90 -31.48 1.53 3.78
CA ASN A 90 -31.92 0.33 4.51
C ASN A 90 -30.97 -0.86 4.28
N ALA A 91 -30.56 -1.09 3.02
CA ALA A 91 -29.61 -2.15 2.69
C ALA A 91 -28.22 -1.84 3.28
N PHE A 92 -27.74 -0.61 3.16
CA PHE A 92 -26.47 -0.16 3.72
C PHE A 92 -26.42 -0.37 5.25
N GLY A 93 -27.48 0.01 5.97
CA GLY A 93 -27.58 -0.19 7.42
C GLY A 93 -27.52 -1.67 7.83
N ARG A 94 -28.17 -2.56 7.06
CA ARG A 94 -28.09 -4.02 7.30
C ARG A 94 -26.66 -4.54 7.12
N THR A 95 -25.96 -4.11 6.08
CA THR A 95 -24.57 -4.51 5.82
C THR A 95 -23.63 -3.95 6.88
N ALA A 96 -23.78 -2.67 7.25
CA ALA A 96 -22.98 -2.04 8.29
C ALA A 96 -23.18 -2.73 9.65
N HIS A 97 -24.42 -3.08 9.99
CA HIS A 97 -24.71 -3.89 11.16
C HIS A 97 -24.03 -5.26 11.07
N PHE A 98 -24.13 -5.96 9.95
CA PHE A 98 -23.45 -7.25 9.79
C PHE A 98 -21.94 -7.15 10.00
N VAL A 99 -21.26 -6.21 9.34
CA VAL A 99 -19.79 -6.01 9.47
C VAL A 99 -19.39 -5.59 10.89
N GLY A 100 -20.23 -4.81 11.58
CA GLY A 100 -19.95 -4.39 12.95
C GLY A 100 -20.17 -5.49 14.00
N PHE A 101 -21.01 -6.48 13.71
CA PHE A 101 -21.39 -7.55 14.65
C PHE A 101 -20.93 -8.96 14.21
N SER A 102 -20.18 -9.08 13.11
CA SER A 102 -19.51 -10.32 12.66
C SER A 102 -18.12 -10.44 13.29
#